data_AF-A0A6I9SR58-F1
#
_entry.id   AF-A0A6I9SR58-F1
#
_cell.length_a   1.000
_cell.length_b   1.000
_cell.length_c   1.000
_cell.angle_alpha   90.00
_cell.angle_beta   90.00
_cell.angle_gamma   90.00
#
_symmetry.space_group_name_H-M   'P 1'
#
loop_
_entity.id
_entity.type
_entity.pdbx_description
1 polymer ?
#
loop_
_entity_poly.entity_id
_entity_poly.type
_entity_poly.pdbx_seq_one_letter_code
_entity_poly.pdbx_strand_id
1 'polypeptide(L)'
;MCFRCFQVSSRQKETSSTSGMRETVETSMLIEHRAKEVVPKRIVKMEEAIKNRDFPAFARLTCADSNQFHAVCLDTSPPIFYMNDTSHRIISCVEKWNRFEGTPQVYLFLFATIFG
;
A
#
# COMPACT_ATOMS: atom_id res chain seq x y z
N MET A 1 -18.08 -2.19 9.27
CA MET A 1 -16.60 -2.21 9.16
C MET A 1 -16.02 -1.46 10.34
N CYS A 2 -15.08 -2.06 11.08
CA CYS A 2 -14.32 -1.37 12.11
C CYS A 2 -12.96 -1.01 11.52
N PHE A 3 -12.70 0.28 11.28
CA PHE A 3 -11.41 0.75 10.80
C PHE A 3 -10.50 0.94 12.03
N ARG A 4 -9.37 0.23 12.07
CA ARG A 4 -8.36 0.38 13.13
C ARG A 4 -7.05 0.85 12.53
N CYS A 5 -6.62 2.05 12.91
CA CYS A 5 -5.26 2.52 12.62
C CYS A 5 -4.32 1.93 13.66
N PHE A 6 -3.31 1.18 13.21
CA PHE A 6 -2.21 0.74 14.06
C PHE A 6 -1.06 1.72 13.91
N GLN A 7 -0.75 2.49 14.96
CA GLN A 7 0.48 3.27 15.00
C GLN A 7 1.64 2.31 15.31
N VAL A 8 2.46 2.05 14.30
CA VAL A 8 3.69 1.29 14.46
C VAL A 8 4.78 2.27 14.89
N SER A 9 5.40 2.05 16.05
CA SER A 9 6.53 2.87 16.47
C SER A 9 7.68 2.66 15.48
N SER A 10 8.16 3.76 14.90
CA SER A 10 9.30 3.78 13.99
C SER A 10 10.21 4.92 14.38
N ARG A 11 11.52 4.75 14.16
CA ARG A 11 12.45 5.88 14.10
C ARG A 11 11.99 6.82 12.98
N GLN A 12 12.29 8.12 13.10
CA GLN A 12 11.91 9.11 12.09
C GLN A 12 12.21 8.59 10.67
N LYS A 13 11.25 8.78 9.77
CA LYS A 13 11.33 8.38 8.36
C LYS A 13 12.61 8.96 7.76
N GLU A 14 13.50 8.11 7.25
CA GLU A 14 14.77 8.59 6.67
C GLU A 14 14.54 9.44 5.40
N THR A 15 13.50 9.15 4.63
CA THR A 15 13.15 9.86 3.40
C THR A 15 11.75 10.45 3.45
N SER A 16 11.60 11.78 3.33
CA SER A 16 10.28 12.43 3.25
C SER A 16 9.48 11.94 2.05
N SER A 17 8.14 12.04 2.10
CA SER A 17 7.28 11.62 0.99
C SER A 17 7.59 12.41 -0.29
N THR A 18 7.83 13.72 -0.17
CA THR A 18 8.12 14.61 -1.31
C THR A 18 9.41 14.22 -2.02
N SER A 19 10.50 14.03 -1.25
CA SER A 19 11.78 13.62 -1.83
C SER A 19 11.70 12.20 -2.38
N GLY A 20 11.07 11.29 -1.65
CA GLY A 20 10.95 9.89 -2.06
C GLY A 20 10.14 9.73 -3.34
N MET A 21 9.04 10.48 -3.51
CA MET A 21 8.25 10.45 -4.74
C MET A 21 9.02 10.96 -5.95
N ARG A 22 9.80 12.05 -5.79
CA ARG A 22 10.65 12.57 -6.87
C ARG A 22 11.69 11.55 -7.30
N GLU A 23 12.45 11.03 -6.34
CA GLU A 23 13.50 10.03 -6.60
C GLU A 23 12.93 8.79 -7.29
N THR A 24 11.74 8.35 -6.84
CA THR A 24 11.05 7.20 -7.42
C THR A 24 10.70 7.43 -8.89
N VAL A 25 10.20 8.62 -9.25
CA VAL A 25 9.90 8.96 -10.65
C VAL A 25 11.16 8.99 -11.50
N GLU A 26 12.28 9.45 -10.94
CA GLU A 26 13.54 9.60 -11.67
C GLU A 26 14.27 8.26 -11.86
N THR A 27 14.10 7.29 -10.95
CA THR A 27 14.97 6.11 -10.88
C THR A 27 14.27 4.75 -10.98
N SER A 28 12.97 4.66 -10.67
CA SER A 28 12.22 3.39 -10.74
C SER A 28 11.54 3.23 -12.10
N MET A 29 11.77 2.12 -12.80
CA MET A 29 10.97 1.79 -13.99
C MET A 29 9.57 1.27 -13.63
N LEU A 30 9.42 0.72 -12.41
CA LEU A 30 8.14 0.16 -11.96
C LEU A 30 7.06 1.24 -11.76
N ILE A 31 7.43 2.48 -11.39
CA ILE A 31 6.45 3.57 -11.25
C ILE A 31 5.81 3.94 -12.59
N GLU A 32 6.58 3.89 -13.68
CA GLU A 32 6.08 4.20 -15.03
C GLU A 32 5.02 3.19 -15.45
N HIS A 33 5.32 1.89 -15.31
CA HIS A 33 4.35 0.83 -15.58
C HIS A 33 3.13 0.94 -14.65
N ARG A 34 3.34 1.22 -13.36
CA ARG A 34 2.24 1.40 -12.40
C ARG A 34 1.30 2.53 -12.82
N ALA A 35 1.85 3.68 -13.20
CA ALA A 35 1.07 4.85 -13.59
C ALA A 35 0.31 4.64 -14.91
N LYS A 36 0.94 4.02 -15.90
CA LYS A 36 0.34 3.83 -17.24
C LYS A 36 -0.66 2.68 -17.27
N GLU A 37 -0.31 1.54 -16.65
CA GLU A 37 -1.03 0.28 -16.88
C GLU A 37 -1.83 -0.23 -15.68
N VAL A 38 -1.40 0.07 -14.45
CA VAL A 38 -1.96 -0.56 -13.25
C VAL A 38 -3.00 0.33 -12.57
N VAL A 39 -2.64 1.59 -12.28
CA VAL A 39 -3.49 2.53 -11.55
C VAL A 39 -4.81 2.81 -12.28
N PRO A 40 -4.83 3.10 -13.60
CA PRO A 40 -6.10 3.36 -14.31
C PRO A 40 -7.07 2.17 -14.23
N LYS A 41 -6.57 0.94 -14.41
CA LYS A 41 -7.38 -0.29 -14.31
C LYS A 41 -7.87 -0.55 -12.89
N ARG A 42 -7.05 -0.24 -11.87
CA ARG A 42 -7.43 -0.38 -10.46
C ARG A 42 -8.47 0.64 -10.03
N ILE A 43 -8.42 1.87 -10.54
CA ILE A 43 -9.42 2.91 -10.24
C ILE A 43 -10.82 2.42 -10.66
N VAL A 44 -10.98 1.95 -11.90
CA VAL A 44 -12.26 1.42 -12.40
C VAL A 44 -12.77 0.26 -11.52
N LYS A 45 -11.91 -0.72 -11.21
CA LYS A 45 -12.28 -1.85 -10.34
C LYS A 45 -12.63 -1.42 -8.92
N MET A 46 -11.95 -0.40 -8.40
CA MET A 46 -12.20 0.14 -7.06
C MET A 46 -13.55 0.87 -7.01
N GLU A 47 -13.85 1.68 -8.02
CA GLU A 47 -15.15 2.35 -8.17
C GLU A 47 -16.30 1.33 -8.25
N GLU A 48 -16.14 0.27 -9.03
CA GLU A 48 -17.09 -0.85 -9.11
C GLU A 48 -17.28 -1.53 -7.74
N ALA A 49 -16.19 -1.84 -7.04
CA ALA A 49 -16.25 -2.47 -5.72
C ALA A 49 -16.99 -1.58 -4.70
N ILE A 50 -16.73 -0.27 -4.71
CA ILE A 50 -17.40 0.70 -3.85
C ILE A 50 -18.89 0.78 -4.21
N LYS A 51 -19.22 0.91 -5.50
CA LYS A 51 -20.60 1.01 -5.99
C LYS A 51 -21.44 -0.21 -5.62
N ASN A 52 -20.86 -1.40 -5.78
CA ASN A 52 -21.52 -2.67 -5.49
C ASN A 52 -21.46 -3.06 -4.00
N ARG A 53 -20.79 -2.26 -3.16
CA ARG A 53 -20.50 -2.59 -1.75
C ARG A 53 -19.79 -3.95 -1.61
N ASP A 54 -18.98 -4.32 -2.60
CA ASP A 54 -18.18 -5.54 -2.63
C ASP A 54 -16.92 -5.36 -1.78
N PHE A 55 -17.07 -5.63 -0.48
CA PHE A 55 -15.95 -5.53 0.46
C PHE A 55 -14.80 -6.49 0.13
N PRO A 56 -15.03 -7.76 -0.27
CA PRO A 56 -13.96 -8.63 -0.73
C PRO A 56 -13.12 -8.07 -1.89
N ALA A 57 -13.75 -7.50 -2.92
CA ALA A 57 -13.02 -6.89 -4.02
C ALA A 57 -12.26 -5.65 -3.57
N PHE A 58 -12.91 -4.78 -2.79
CA PHE A 58 -12.30 -3.59 -2.19
C PHE A 58 -11.05 -3.97 -1.38
N ALA A 59 -11.18 -4.94 -0.46
CA ALA A 59 -10.11 -5.42 0.40
C ALA A 59 -8.88 -5.85 -0.38
N ARG A 60 -9.08 -6.71 -1.38
CA ARG A 60 -7.99 -7.22 -2.23
C ARG A 60 -7.31 -6.10 -3.01
N LEU A 61 -8.08 -5.17 -3.58
CA LEU A 61 -7.54 -4.05 -4.34
C LEU A 61 -6.72 -3.12 -3.44
N THR A 62 -7.22 -2.78 -2.25
CA THR A 62 -6.52 -1.92 -1.29
C THR A 62 -5.20 -2.54 -0.83
N CYS A 63 -5.20 -3.82 -0.43
CA CYS A 63 -3.98 -4.51 0.00
C CYS A 63 -2.96 -4.62 -1.15
N ALA A 64 -3.41 -4.98 -2.35
CA ALA A 64 -2.56 -5.10 -3.53
C ALA A 64 -1.95 -3.75 -3.96
N ASP A 65 -2.69 -2.65 -3.77
CA ASP A 65 -2.19 -1.32 -4.07
C ASP A 65 -1.15 -0.83 -3.06
N SER A 66 -1.38 -1.08 -1.77
CA SER A 66 -0.40 -0.83 -0.71
C SER A 66 0.91 -1.57 -0.96
N ASN A 67 0.84 -2.87 -1.28
CA ASN A 67 2.01 -3.70 -1.52
C ASN A 67 2.79 -3.24 -2.75
N GLN A 68 2.11 -2.99 -3.87
CA GLN A 68 2.79 -2.57 -5.10
C GLN A 68 3.44 -1.18 -4.92
N PHE A 69 2.77 -0.29 -4.20
CA PHE A 69 3.33 1.01 -3.89
C PHE A 69 4.68 0.88 -3.13
N HIS A 70 4.76 0.02 -2.11
CA HIS A 70 6.02 -0.22 -1.41
C HIS A 70 7.07 -0.98 -2.24
N ALA A 71 6.65 -1.84 -3.18
CA ALA A 71 7.56 -2.48 -4.13
C ALA A 71 8.23 -1.46 -5.05
N VAL A 72 7.50 -0.42 -5.47
CA VAL A 72 8.05 0.68 -6.25
C VAL A 72 9.04 1.50 -5.41
N CYS A 73 8.76 1.77 -4.13
CA CYS A 73 9.72 2.43 -3.24
C CYS A 73 11.02 1.63 -3.06
N LEU A 74 10.93 0.30 -3.07
CA LEU A 74 12.09 -0.59 -3.00
C LEU A 74 12.93 -0.57 -4.28
N ASP A 75 12.30 -0.32 -5.44
CA ASP A 75 12.95 -0.24 -6.76
C ASP A 75 13.62 1.12 -7.02
N THR A 76 13.28 2.15 -6.26
CA THR A 76 13.96 3.46 -6.28
C THR A 76 15.46 3.32 -5.96
N SER A 77 16.31 4.19 -6.52
CA SER A 77 17.76 4.17 -6.28
C SER A 77 18.24 5.52 -5.72
N PRO A 78 18.61 5.64 -4.43
CA PRO A 78 18.72 4.56 -3.45
C PRO A 78 17.37 4.00 -2.97
N PRO A 79 17.31 2.73 -2.53
CA PRO A 79 16.07 2.07 -2.13
C PRO A 79 15.44 2.75 -0.91
N ILE A 80 14.11 2.89 -0.94
CA ILE A 80 13.34 3.57 0.09
C ILE A 80 12.55 2.54 0.90
N PHE A 81 12.88 2.44 2.19
CA PHE A 81 12.23 1.51 3.12
C PHE A 81 11.24 2.23 4.04
N TYR A 82 9.95 2.03 3.79
CA TYR A 82 8.87 2.59 4.60
C TYR A 82 8.19 1.57 5.52
N MET A 83 8.35 0.29 5.23
CA MET A 83 7.88 -0.79 6.08
C MET A 83 9.03 -1.30 6.93
N ASN A 84 8.76 -1.55 8.21
CA ASN A 84 9.69 -2.23 9.11
C ASN A 84 9.19 -3.65 9.41
N ASP A 85 9.93 -4.39 10.23
CA ASP A 85 9.58 -5.77 10.59
C ASP A 85 8.17 -5.88 11.21
N THR A 86 7.75 -4.89 11.98
CA THR A 86 6.40 -4.86 12.55
C THR A 86 5.33 -4.71 11.45
N SER A 87 5.55 -3.84 10.46
CA SER A 87 4.67 -3.73 9.29
C SER A 87 4.55 -5.07 8.55
N HIS A 88 5.67 -5.74 8.29
CA HIS A 88 5.67 -7.06 7.62
C HIS A 88 4.96 -8.14 8.45
N ARG A 89 5.12 -8.12 9.77
CA ARG A 89 4.39 -9.03 10.67
C ARG A 89 2.88 -8.79 10.62
N ILE A 90 2.44 -7.53 10.58
CA ILE A 90 1.02 -7.19 10.43
C ILE A 90 0.48 -7.73 9.10
N ILE A 91 1.18 -7.51 7.98
CA ILE A 91 0.80 -8.07 6.67
C ILE A 91 0.66 -9.60 6.76
N SER A 92 1.67 -10.28 7.30
CA SER A 92 1.66 -11.74 7.46
C SER A 92 0.48 -12.24 8.29
N CYS A 93 0.15 -11.54 9.38
CA CYS A 93 -1.01 -11.86 10.21
C CYS A 93 -2.33 -11.68 9.46
N VAL A 94 -2.52 -10.57 8.74
CA VAL A 94 -3.75 -10.32 7.98
C VAL A 94 -3.90 -11.31 6.83
N GLU A 95 -2.83 -11.62 6.10
CA GLU A 95 -2.85 -12.64 5.04
C GLU A 95 -3.20 -14.04 5.58
N LYS A 96 -2.68 -14.41 6.75
CA LYS A 96 -3.05 -15.67 7.42
C LYS A 96 -4.52 -15.68 7.85
N TRP A 97 -4.99 -14.56 8.42
CA TRP A 97 -6.40 -14.40 8.79
C TRP A 97 -7.30 -14.56 7.58
N ASN A 98 -7.00 -13.86 6.48
CA ASN A 98 -7.79 -13.88 5.24
C ASN A 98 -7.85 -15.26 4.58
N ARG A 99 -6.86 -16.13 4.83
CA ARG A 99 -6.89 -17.53 4.39
C ARG A 99 -7.73 -18.43 5.28
N PHE A 100 -7.83 -18.10 6.56
CA PHE A 100 -8.56 -18.91 7.55
C PHE A 100 -10.04 -18.55 7.61
N GLU A 101 -10.37 -17.26 7.54
CA GLU A 101 -11.74 -16.75 7.59
C GLU A 101 -12.35 -16.57 6.20
N GLY A 102 -13.65 -16.81 6.09
CA GLY A 102 -14.42 -16.50 4.87
C GLY A 102 -14.64 -14.99 4.64
N THR A 103 -14.24 -14.14 5.60
CA THR A 103 -14.38 -12.68 5.52
C THR A 103 -13.03 -11.99 5.38
N PRO A 104 -12.76 -11.32 4.25
CA PRO A 104 -11.47 -10.69 4.00
C PRO A 104 -11.31 -9.43 4.87
N GLN A 105 -10.19 -9.35 5.57
CA GLN A 105 -9.70 -8.18 6.29
C GLN A 105 -8.84 -7.32 5.35
N VAL A 106 -8.85 -6.00 5.60
CA VAL A 106 -8.08 -5.02 4.83
C VAL A 106 -6.92 -4.52 5.66
N TYR A 107 -5.75 -4.40 5.04
CA TYR A 107 -4.68 -3.55 5.53
C TYR A 107 -4.35 -2.51 4.47
N LEU A 108 -3.92 -1.35 4.95
CA LEU A 108 -3.42 -0.28 4.11
C LEU A 108 -2.32 0.43 4.91
N PHE A 109 -1.11 0.41 4.39
CA PHE A 109 -0.03 1.21 4.94
C PHE A 109 -0.06 2.56 4.23
N LEU A 110 -0.77 3.50 4.85
CA LEU A 110 -0.77 4.90 4.44
C LEU A 110 0.46 5.60 5.01
N PHE A 111 1.01 6.53 4.23
CA PHE A 111 1.88 7.55 4.79
C PHE A 111 1.07 8.50 5.65
N ALA A 112 1.22 8.40 6.95
CA ALA A 112 0.89 9.49 7.86
C ALA A 112 1.96 10.59 7.79
N THR A 113 2.27 11.12 6.61
CA THR A 113 3.10 12.34 6.41
C THR A 113 2.82 12.92 5.02
N ILE A 114 1.63 13.52 4.84
CA ILE A 114 1.34 14.50 3.78
C ILE A 114 0.78 15.81 4.39
N PHE A 115 0.54 15.88 5.71
CA PHE A 115 0.29 17.13 6.42
C PHE A 115 1.35 17.31 7.50
N GLY A 116 2.37 18.09 7.17
CA GLY A 116 3.44 18.55 8.03
C GLY A 116 4.24 19.60 7.28
#